data_AF-A0A442B4Y4-F1
#
_entry.id   AF-A0A442B4Y4-F1
#
_cell.length_a   1.000
_cell.length_b   1.000
_cell.length_c   1.000
_cell.angle_alpha   90.00
_cell.angle_beta   90.00
_cell.angle_gamma   90.00
#
_symmetry.space_group_name_H-M   'P 1'
#
loop_
_entity.id
_entity.type
_entity.pdbx_description
1 polymer ?
#
loop_
_entity_poly.entity_id
_entity_poly.type
_entity_poly.pdbx_seq_one_letter_code
_entity_poly.pdbx_strand_id
1 'polypeptide(L)'
;MDDYISKIVQLRPLMARARVDEIFPREKWSEHSRGGKFGVEFGYGPSAQNDPDGIANDHIVERIDFKSPFPPSIVLYGFAVGMARSDAEGEIARLGLATMEITGPDVRYLIGKTADGFEIMLMFRKERPEPRRELLEQLTIFQPGHSEIMDARQVFWKEREEKQRQRRELANAWKQITDDDDAMLLAWAKHCQPWDDYAPSEFVRYAEWLRRADPDHRHLAALSWNWDYGLAPLLWIIRREDCDMATALHVFFGAGPESYFQFEGDRSAAAEKRSDLMTYDMIMEIKGRIERGFYQRSAIQFDLSRNLEIISRYKPTPGQLVAVLPANLPTSGVGRRIAHENRFGGLDIPAFRIN
;
A
#
# COMPACT_ATOMS: atom_id res chain seq x y z
N MET A 1 -39.80 22.50 -5.22
CA MET A 1 -39.73 21.08 -4.80
C MET A 1 -40.05 20.18 -5.99
N ASP A 2 -41.06 20.55 -6.79
CA ASP A 2 -41.50 19.77 -7.97
C ASP A 2 -40.44 19.57 -9.06
N ASP A 3 -39.60 20.57 -9.36
CA ASP A 3 -38.47 20.43 -10.30
C ASP A 3 -37.43 19.39 -9.83
N TYR A 4 -37.17 19.36 -8.53
CA TYR A 4 -36.23 18.42 -7.91
C TYR A 4 -36.76 16.98 -7.95
N ILE A 5 -38.05 16.81 -7.65
CA ILE A 5 -38.74 15.51 -7.75
C ILE A 5 -38.76 15.02 -9.19
N SER A 6 -38.97 15.91 -10.18
CA SER A 6 -38.91 15.56 -11.59
C SER A 6 -37.52 15.08 -12.05
N LYS A 7 -36.44 15.64 -11.47
CA LYS A 7 -35.05 15.27 -11.81
C LYS A 7 -34.61 13.97 -11.14
N ILE A 8 -35.00 13.73 -9.90
CA ILE A 8 -34.54 12.56 -9.14
C ILE A 8 -35.09 11.24 -9.70
N VAL A 9 -36.31 11.26 -10.25
CA VAL A 9 -36.92 10.10 -10.90
C VAL A 9 -36.28 9.77 -12.25
N GLN A 10 -35.42 10.64 -12.79
CA GLN A 10 -34.66 10.39 -14.02
C GLN A 10 -33.33 9.67 -13.77
N LEU A 11 -32.85 9.64 -12.53
CA LEU A 11 -31.57 9.00 -12.19
C LEU A 11 -31.66 7.49 -12.36
N ARG A 12 -30.71 6.93 -13.10
CA ARG A 12 -30.54 5.48 -13.29
C ARG A 12 -29.08 5.09 -13.15
N PRO A 13 -28.78 3.89 -12.63
CA PRO A 13 -27.47 3.29 -12.83
C PRO A 13 -27.12 3.21 -14.34
N LEU A 14 -25.83 3.07 -14.65
CA LEU A 14 -25.21 3.15 -15.98
C LEU A 14 -25.18 4.56 -16.61
N MET A 15 -25.71 5.58 -15.94
CA MET A 15 -25.51 6.96 -16.37
C MET A 15 -24.04 7.37 -16.23
N ALA A 16 -23.48 8.00 -17.26
CA ALA A 16 -22.17 8.62 -17.17
C ALA A 16 -22.18 9.77 -16.16
N ARG A 17 -21.08 9.97 -15.44
CA ARG A 17 -20.93 11.04 -14.45
C ARG A 17 -21.28 12.43 -14.99
N ALA A 18 -20.88 12.74 -16.24
CA ALA A 18 -21.21 14.01 -16.87
C ALA A 18 -22.72 14.25 -16.95
N ARG A 19 -23.49 13.21 -17.30
CA ARG A 19 -24.95 13.28 -17.37
C ARG A 19 -25.60 13.39 -15.98
N VAL A 20 -24.99 12.79 -14.96
CA VAL A 20 -25.44 13.02 -13.56
C VAL A 20 -25.19 14.45 -13.15
N ASP A 21 -24.00 14.99 -13.43
CA ASP A 21 -23.64 16.37 -13.11
C ASP A 21 -24.56 17.39 -13.85
N GLU A 22 -25.06 17.07 -15.06
CA GLU A 22 -26.08 17.88 -15.76
C GLU A 22 -27.43 17.92 -15.04
N ILE A 23 -27.90 16.78 -14.51
CA ILE A 23 -29.19 16.68 -13.82
C ILE A 23 -29.07 17.20 -12.38
N PHE A 24 -27.93 16.93 -11.73
CA PHE A 24 -27.60 17.27 -10.34
C PHE A 24 -26.22 17.94 -10.25
N PRO A 25 -26.12 19.26 -10.54
CA PRO A 25 -24.84 19.99 -10.51
C PRO A 25 -24.16 19.93 -9.14
N ARG A 26 -22.83 19.73 -9.13
CA ARG A 26 -22.04 19.52 -7.91
C ARG A 26 -22.09 20.66 -6.92
N GLU A 27 -22.26 21.88 -7.42
CA GLU A 27 -22.37 23.09 -6.59
C GLU A 27 -23.57 23.01 -5.63
N LYS A 28 -24.56 22.15 -5.93
CA LYS A 28 -25.74 21.90 -5.10
C LYS A 28 -25.60 20.68 -4.18
N TRP A 29 -24.54 19.89 -4.29
CA TRP A 29 -24.36 18.66 -3.49
C TRP A 29 -24.16 18.94 -2.00
N SER A 30 -23.62 20.10 -1.63
CA SER A 30 -23.52 20.54 -0.22
C SER A 30 -24.91 20.79 0.39
N GLU A 31 -25.87 21.28 -0.39
CA GLU A 31 -27.28 21.42 0.00
C GLU A 31 -27.97 20.05 0.19
N HIS A 32 -27.42 18.99 -0.43
CA HIS A 32 -27.91 17.61 -0.36
C HIS A 32 -27.20 16.76 0.71
N SER A 33 -25.97 17.10 1.12
CA SER A 33 -25.15 16.32 2.04
C SER A 33 -25.05 16.88 3.47
N ARG A 34 -25.39 18.16 3.69
CA ARG A 34 -25.41 18.77 5.05
C ARG A 34 -26.70 19.56 5.27
N GLY A 35 -27.66 18.97 5.99
CA GLY A 35 -28.77 19.73 6.57
C GLY A 35 -30.16 19.12 6.52
N GLY A 36 -30.30 17.79 6.56
CA GLY A 36 -31.60 17.14 6.79
C GLY A 36 -32.64 17.33 5.68
N LYS A 37 -32.21 17.56 4.43
CA LYS A 37 -33.10 17.78 3.27
C LYS A 37 -32.80 16.83 2.11
N PHE A 38 -32.72 15.51 2.35
CA PHE A 38 -32.61 14.42 1.34
C PHE A 38 -31.17 13.95 1.04
N GLY A 39 -30.82 12.73 1.47
CA GLY A 39 -29.53 12.11 1.15
C GLY A 39 -29.61 11.28 -0.13
N VAL A 40 -28.97 11.74 -1.21
CA VAL A 40 -28.68 10.93 -2.41
C VAL A 40 -27.19 10.74 -2.53
N GLU A 41 -26.72 9.51 -2.61
CA GLU A 41 -25.31 9.18 -2.79
C GLU A 41 -25.11 8.35 -4.07
N PHE A 42 -24.04 8.64 -4.80
CA PHE A 42 -23.71 7.96 -6.04
C PHE A 42 -22.46 7.11 -5.82
N GLY A 43 -22.57 5.80 -6.00
CA GLY A 43 -21.42 4.93 -6.13
C GLY A 43 -21.04 4.82 -7.59
N TYR A 44 -19.83 5.26 -7.91
CA TYR A 44 -19.25 5.14 -9.25
C TYR A 44 -18.23 4.02 -9.27
N GLY A 45 -18.16 3.29 -10.37
CA GLY A 45 -17.12 2.31 -10.61
C GLY A 45 -16.92 2.08 -12.11
N PRO A 46 -15.84 1.41 -12.49
CA PRO A 46 -15.59 1.02 -13.88
C PRO A 46 -16.63 -0.01 -14.32
N SER A 47 -17.21 0.12 -15.52
CA SER A 47 -18.06 -0.95 -16.06
C SER A 47 -17.36 -2.30 -15.95
N ALA A 48 -18.08 -3.36 -15.55
CA ALA A 48 -17.50 -4.70 -15.47
C ALA A 48 -16.95 -5.21 -16.82
N GLN A 49 -17.41 -4.62 -17.93
CA GLN A 49 -16.91 -4.91 -19.27
C GLN A 49 -15.73 -4.01 -19.67
N ASN A 50 -15.44 -2.92 -18.94
CA ASN A 50 -14.37 -1.98 -19.23
C ASN A 50 -13.34 -1.97 -18.09
N ASP A 51 -12.48 -3.00 -18.14
CA ASP A 51 -11.05 -3.02 -17.83
C ASP A 51 -10.51 -2.42 -16.50
N PRO A 52 -9.87 -3.22 -15.64
CA PRO A 52 -9.02 -2.74 -14.54
C PRO A 52 -7.68 -2.09 -14.97
N ASP A 53 -7.30 -2.10 -16.25
CA ASP A 53 -6.20 -1.31 -16.83
C ASP A 53 -6.69 -0.01 -17.52
N GLY A 54 -7.97 0.35 -17.38
CA GLY A 54 -8.40 1.76 -17.46
C GLY A 54 -8.54 2.39 -18.84
N ILE A 55 -9.09 1.69 -19.84
CA ILE A 55 -9.42 2.30 -21.15
C ILE A 55 -10.87 2.83 -21.21
N ALA A 56 -11.53 3.04 -20.06
CA ALA A 56 -12.76 3.81 -19.97
C ALA A 56 -12.63 4.89 -18.87
N ASN A 57 -12.47 6.14 -19.30
CA ASN A 57 -12.37 7.31 -18.41
C ASN A 57 -13.74 7.80 -17.92
N ASP A 58 -14.84 7.23 -18.41
CA ASP A 58 -16.19 7.59 -18.03
C ASP A 58 -16.68 6.72 -16.87
N HIS A 59 -16.47 7.23 -15.66
CA HIS A 59 -17.14 6.71 -14.46
C HIS A 59 -18.65 6.64 -14.70
N ILE A 60 -19.21 5.43 -14.65
CA ILE A 60 -20.65 5.20 -14.70
C ILE A 60 -21.22 5.02 -13.29
N VAL A 61 -22.47 5.42 -13.09
CA VAL A 61 -23.19 5.20 -11.83
C VAL A 61 -23.47 3.71 -11.67
N GLU A 62 -22.92 3.07 -10.65
CA GLU A 62 -23.18 1.67 -10.34
C GLU A 62 -24.30 1.49 -9.33
N ARG A 63 -24.41 2.45 -8.40
CA ARG A 63 -25.49 2.48 -7.42
C ARG A 63 -25.91 3.90 -7.09
N ILE A 64 -27.18 4.04 -6.72
CA ILE A 64 -27.77 5.26 -6.19
C ILE A 64 -28.42 4.93 -4.86
N ASP A 65 -27.95 5.56 -3.79
CA ASP A 65 -28.49 5.41 -2.45
C ASP A 65 -29.44 6.57 -2.14
N PHE A 66 -30.64 6.26 -1.65
CA PHE A 66 -31.63 7.22 -1.14
C PHE A 66 -31.79 7.00 0.36
N LYS A 67 -31.36 7.96 1.19
CA LYS A 67 -31.23 7.83 2.65
C LYS A 67 -32.09 8.82 3.42
N SER A 68 -32.64 8.37 4.55
CA SER A 68 -33.40 9.20 5.47
C SER A 68 -32.56 10.36 6.07
N PRO A 69 -33.15 11.56 6.25
CA PRO A 69 -34.49 11.96 5.86
C PRO A 69 -34.60 12.17 4.34
N PHE A 70 -35.54 11.50 3.68
CA PHE A 70 -35.85 11.61 2.24
C PHE A 70 -37.37 11.85 2.09
N PRO A 71 -37.87 12.64 1.13
CA PRO A 71 -39.26 13.07 1.19
C PRO A 71 -40.19 11.90 0.85
N PRO A 72 -41.21 11.63 1.69
CA PRO A 72 -42.08 10.47 1.51
C PRO A 72 -42.99 10.58 0.27
N SER A 73 -43.08 11.76 -0.34
CA SER A 73 -43.78 11.97 -1.61
C SER A 73 -43.04 11.36 -2.82
N ILE A 74 -41.76 11.01 -2.67
CA ILE A 74 -41.00 10.32 -3.71
C ILE A 74 -41.12 8.82 -3.47
N VAL A 75 -41.80 8.14 -4.39
CA VAL A 75 -41.97 6.69 -4.37
C VAL A 75 -41.14 6.08 -5.50
N LEU A 76 -40.21 5.19 -5.16
CA LEU A 76 -39.37 4.46 -6.10
C LEU A 76 -39.71 2.97 -6.00
N TYR A 77 -40.16 2.38 -7.11
CA TYR A 77 -40.60 0.97 -7.17
C TYR A 77 -41.66 0.58 -6.13
N GLY A 78 -42.51 1.52 -5.72
CA GLY A 78 -43.52 1.30 -4.68
C GLY A 78 -43.06 1.60 -3.25
N PHE A 79 -41.79 1.96 -3.04
CA PHE A 79 -41.25 2.27 -1.72
C PHE A 79 -41.00 3.76 -1.54
N ALA A 80 -41.33 4.27 -0.35
CA ALA A 80 -40.93 5.59 0.12
C ALA A 80 -39.97 5.43 1.30
N VAL A 81 -38.87 6.14 1.33
CA VAL A 81 -38.01 6.19 2.52
C VAL A 81 -38.81 6.76 3.69
N GLY A 82 -38.73 6.12 4.85
CA GLY A 82 -39.57 6.36 6.03
C GLY A 82 -40.86 5.51 6.07
N MET A 83 -41.16 4.75 5.01
CA MET A 83 -42.29 3.81 4.99
C MET A 83 -42.11 2.72 6.05
N ALA A 84 -43.19 2.37 6.75
CA ALA A 84 -43.18 1.25 7.68
C ALA A 84 -43.10 -0.07 6.89
N ARG A 85 -42.38 -1.05 7.43
CA ARG A 85 -42.23 -2.35 6.76
C ARG A 85 -43.57 -3.03 6.48
N SER A 86 -44.54 -2.93 7.40
CA SER A 86 -45.89 -3.48 7.22
C SER A 86 -46.56 -2.95 5.94
N ASP A 87 -46.34 -1.67 5.64
CA ASP A 87 -46.93 -1.01 4.47
C ASP A 87 -46.19 -1.41 3.18
N ALA A 88 -44.94 -1.86 3.31
CA ALA A 88 -44.09 -2.32 2.21
C ALA A 88 -44.31 -3.80 1.85
N GLU A 89 -45.03 -4.59 2.66
CA GLU A 89 -45.12 -6.06 2.51
C GLU A 89 -45.68 -6.50 1.15
N GLY A 90 -46.70 -5.81 0.65
CA GLY A 90 -47.29 -6.10 -0.67
C GLY A 90 -46.28 -5.91 -1.80
N GLU A 91 -45.50 -4.83 -1.76
CA GLU A 91 -44.48 -4.52 -2.77
C GLU A 91 -43.25 -5.44 -2.63
N ILE A 92 -42.84 -5.75 -1.40
CA ILE A 92 -41.80 -6.75 -1.10
C ILE A 92 -42.17 -8.10 -1.72
N ALA A 93 -43.41 -8.56 -1.52
CA ALA A 93 -43.90 -9.81 -2.08
C ALA A 93 -43.99 -9.75 -3.61
N ARG A 94 -44.51 -8.64 -4.17
CA ARG A 94 -44.63 -8.44 -5.62
C ARG A 94 -43.27 -8.49 -6.33
N LEU A 95 -42.24 -7.92 -5.72
CA LEU A 95 -40.87 -7.91 -6.27
C LEU A 95 -40.05 -9.14 -5.87
N GLY A 96 -40.60 -10.03 -5.04
CA GLY A 96 -39.92 -11.24 -4.57
C GLY A 96 -38.62 -10.93 -3.81
N LEU A 97 -38.59 -9.84 -3.02
CA LEU A 97 -37.38 -9.45 -2.31
C LEU A 97 -37.03 -10.46 -1.21
N ALA A 98 -35.81 -10.95 -1.22
CA ALA A 98 -35.31 -11.91 -0.24
C ALA A 98 -34.68 -11.18 0.95
N THR A 99 -34.82 -11.75 2.15
CA THR A 99 -34.06 -11.26 3.32
C THR A 99 -32.60 -11.66 3.16
N MET A 100 -31.71 -10.68 3.30
CA MET A 100 -30.27 -10.92 3.35
C MET A 100 -29.85 -11.04 4.82
N GLU A 101 -29.18 -12.14 5.17
CA GLU A 101 -28.62 -12.34 6.51
C GLU A 101 -27.39 -11.45 6.71
N ILE A 102 -27.62 -10.20 7.14
CA ILE A 102 -26.56 -9.35 7.67
C ILE A 102 -26.83 -9.13 9.15
N THR A 103 -25.89 -9.56 9.98
CA THR A 103 -25.95 -9.49 11.45
C THR A 103 -25.78 -8.06 11.95
N GLY A 104 -26.89 -7.36 12.17
CA GLY A 104 -26.99 -6.18 13.02
C GLY A 104 -28.31 -6.23 13.81
N PRO A 105 -28.31 -6.06 15.15
CA PRO A 105 -29.51 -6.27 15.97
C PRO A 105 -30.68 -5.32 15.60
N ASP A 106 -30.35 -4.14 15.07
CA ASP A 106 -31.31 -3.05 14.81
C ASP A 106 -31.63 -2.80 13.33
N VAL A 107 -31.05 -3.57 12.40
CA VAL A 107 -31.25 -3.37 10.95
C VAL A 107 -31.64 -4.66 10.24
N ARG A 108 -32.38 -4.51 9.13
CA ARG A 108 -32.76 -5.60 8.24
C ARG A 108 -32.56 -5.19 6.80
N TYR A 109 -31.93 -6.06 6.03
CA TYR A 109 -31.72 -5.85 4.60
C TYR A 109 -32.62 -6.79 3.79
N LEU A 110 -33.27 -6.24 2.77
CA LEU A 110 -33.96 -6.99 1.73
C LEU A 110 -33.30 -6.68 0.40
N ILE A 111 -33.08 -7.68 -0.44
CA ILE A 111 -32.50 -7.50 -1.78
C ILE A 111 -33.34 -8.24 -2.82
N GLY A 112 -33.43 -7.70 -4.02
CA GLY A 112 -34.08 -8.37 -5.15
C GLY A 112 -33.93 -7.58 -6.44
N LYS A 113 -34.68 -8.00 -7.47
CA LYS A 113 -34.59 -7.43 -8.82
C LYS A 113 -35.92 -6.76 -9.19
N THR A 114 -35.85 -5.62 -9.85
CA THR A 114 -37.00 -4.90 -10.40
C THR A 114 -37.37 -5.45 -11.77
N ALA A 115 -38.57 -5.12 -12.26
CA ALA A 115 -39.05 -5.60 -13.56
C ALA A 115 -38.23 -5.08 -14.75
N ASP A 116 -37.59 -3.92 -14.59
CA ASP A 116 -36.66 -3.31 -15.55
C ASP A 116 -35.20 -3.77 -15.36
N GLY A 117 -34.96 -4.78 -14.52
CA GLY A 117 -33.70 -5.50 -14.41
C GLY A 117 -32.66 -4.89 -13.47
N PHE A 118 -32.99 -3.80 -12.77
CA PHE A 118 -32.12 -3.27 -11.71
C PHE A 118 -32.17 -4.14 -10.46
N GLU A 119 -31.08 -4.16 -9.72
CA GLU A 119 -31.07 -4.71 -8.37
C GLU A 119 -31.46 -3.61 -7.39
N ILE A 120 -32.27 -3.93 -6.38
CA ILE A 120 -32.61 -3.01 -5.30
C ILE A 120 -32.30 -3.62 -3.95
N MET A 121 -31.82 -2.78 -3.03
CA MET A 121 -31.64 -3.12 -1.62
C MET A 121 -32.42 -2.15 -0.75
N LEU A 122 -33.19 -2.71 0.18
CA LEU A 122 -33.93 -1.97 1.19
C LEU A 122 -33.27 -2.22 2.56
N MET A 123 -32.94 -1.15 3.29
CA MET A 123 -32.45 -1.22 4.66
C MET A 123 -33.52 -0.66 5.59
N PHE A 124 -34.14 -1.54 6.37
CA PHE A 124 -35.08 -1.16 7.43
C PHE A 124 -34.35 -1.05 8.77
N ARG A 125 -34.56 0.04 9.51
CA ARG A 125 -34.08 0.22 10.88
C ARG A 125 -35.22 0.07 11.88
N LYS A 126 -34.95 -0.61 13.00
CA LYS A 126 -35.86 -0.71 14.15
C LYS A 126 -35.78 0.57 14.99
N GLU A 127 -36.91 1.23 15.20
CA GLU A 127 -37.00 2.38 16.11
C GLU A 127 -36.84 1.95 17.59
N ARG A 128 -36.29 2.86 18.42
CA ARG A 128 -36.15 2.71 19.87
C ARG A 128 -36.75 3.93 20.59
N PRO A 129 -37.36 3.78 21.78
CA PRO A 129 -37.79 2.54 22.47
C PRO A 129 -39.17 2.05 22.01
N GLU A 130 -39.66 0.93 22.56
CA GLU A 130 -40.87 0.22 22.09
C GLU A 130 -42.17 1.06 22.02
N PRO A 131 -43.09 0.76 21.08
CA PRO A 131 -43.10 -0.38 20.14
C PRO A 131 -42.13 -0.24 18.96
N ARG A 132 -41.42 -1.33 18.62
CA ARG A 132 -40.42 -1.38 17.54
C ARG A 132 -41.09 -1.30 16.16
N ARG A 133 -41.23 -0.09 15.61
CA ARG A 133 -41.52 0.06 14.18
C ARG A 133 -40.25 -0.18 13.38
N GLU A 134 -40.36 -0.87 12.25
CA GLU A 134 -39.28 -0.99 11.27
C GLU A 134 -39.55 0.03 10.16
N LEU A 135 -38.71 1.05 10.03
CA LEU A 135 -38.83 2.08 8.99
C LEU A 135 -37.76 1.89 7.92
N LEU A 136 -38.14 2.07 6.66
CA LEU A 136 -37.21 2.07 5.55
C LEU A 136 -36.26 3.27 5.67
N GLU A 137 -35.02 3.04 6.05
CA GLU A 137 -34.04 4.11 6.24
C GLU A 137 -33.25 4.38 4.95
N GLN A 138 -33.01 3.35 4.14
CA GLN A 138 -32.31 3.48 2.87
C GLN A 138 -32.92 2.58 1.80
N LEU A 139 -33.09 3.13 0.60
CA LEU A 139 -33.35 2.41 -0.63
C LEU A 139 -32.15 2.59 -1.54
N THR A 140 -31.59 1.50 -2.06
CA THR A 140 -30.45 1.52 -2.99
C THR A 140 -30.90 0.90 -4.31
N ILE A 141 -30.59 1.56 -5.42
CA ILE A 141 -30.77 1.00 -6.76
C ILE A 141 -29.37 0.74 -7.33
N PHE A 142 -29.09 -0.49 -7.70
CA PHE A 142 -27.86 -0.89 -8.36
C PHE A 142 -28.09 -1.13 -9.85
N GLN A 143 -27.02 -1.06 -10.63
CA GLN A 143 -27.03 -1.44 -12.04
C GLN A 143 -27.50 -2.89 -12.24
N PRO A 144 -28.03 -3.22 -13.42
CA PRO A 144 -28.35 -4.61 -13.75
C PRO A 144 -27.12 -5.49 -13.61
N GLY A 145 -27.28 -6.61 -12.89
CA GLY A 145 -26.20 -7.58 -12.66
C GLY A 145 -25.13 -7.12 -11.66
N HIS A 146 -25.43 -6.16 -10.78
CA HIS A 146 -24.46 -5.59 -9.85
C HIS A 146 -23.84 -6.65 -8.93
N SER A 147 -24.62 -7.61 -8.44
CA SER A 147 -24.12 -8.71 -7.60
C SER A 147 -23.08 -9.55 -8.34
N GLU A 148 -23.37 -9.94 -9.59
CA GLU A 148 -22.44 -10.69 -10.43
C GLU A 148 -21.16 -9.88 -10.76
N ILE A 149 -21.28 -8.56 -10.93
CA ILE A 149 -20.13 -7.65 -11.12
C ILE A 149 -19.26 -7.59 -9.86
N MET A 150 -19.88 -7.51 -8.68
CA MET A 150 -19.16 -7.47 -7.43
C MET A 150 -18.43 -8.78 -7.13
N ASP A 151 -19.06 -9.92 -7.42
CA ASP A 151 -18.44 -11.25 -7.31
C ASP A 151 -17.23 -11.36 -8.25
N ALA A 152 -17.38 -10.96 -9.52
CA ALA A 152 -16.28 -10.97 -10.49
C ALA A 152 -15.10 -10.10 -10.05
N ARG A 153 -15.37 -8.91 -9.50
CA ARG A 153 -14.34 -8.03 -8.93
C ARG A 153 -13.66 -8.65 -7.72
N GLN A 154 -14.42 -9.28 -6.82
CA GLN A 154 -13.84 -9.94 -5.64
C GLN A 154 -12.90 -11.07 -6.05
N VAL A 155 -13.29 -11.89 -7.04
CA VAL A 155 -12.42 -12.94 -7.61
C VAL A 155 -11.16 -12.31 -8.21
N PHE A 156 -11.30 -11.28 -9.04
CA PHE A 156 -10.17 -10.58 -9.66
C PHE A 156 -9.18 -10.02 -8.62
N TRP A 157 -9.67 -9.30 -7.62
CA TRP A 157 -8.82 -8.73 -6.58
C TRP A 157 -8.12 -9.80 -5.76
N LYS A 158 -8.83 -10.89 -5.43
CA LYS A 158 -8.24 -12.04 -4.73
C LYS A 158 -7.11 -12.68 -5.56
N GLU A 159 -7.31 -12.89 -6.86
CA GLU A 159 -6.26 -13.40 -7.75
C GLU A 159 -5.06 -12.46 -7.87
N ARG A 160 -5.31 -11.15 -7.92
CA ARG A 160 -4.25 -10.13 -7.98
C ARG A 160 -3.47 -10.05 -6.66
N GLU A 161 -4.16 -10.07 -5.52
CA GLU A 161 -3.56 -10.13 -4.19
C GLU A 161 -2.71 -11.38 -4.02
N GLU A 162 -3.20 -12.53 -4.48
CA GLU A 162 -2.46 -13.79 -4.49
C GLU A 162 -1.17 -13.68 -5.32
N LYS A 163 -1.26 -13.18 -6.56
CA LYS A 163 -0.09 -12.96 -7.42
C LYS A 163 0.91 -11.99 -6.78
N GLN A 164 0.44 -10.91 -6.16
CA GLN A 164 1.29 -9.95 -5.46
C GLN A 164 1.94 -10.57 -4.22
N ARG A 165 1.21 -11.40 -3.47
CA ARG A 165 1.75 -12.14 -2.33
C ARG A 165 2.86 -13.09 -2.77
N GLN A 166 2.61 -13.91 -3.80
CA GLN A 166 3.61 -14.83 -4.37
C GLN A 166 4.86 -14.08 -4.88
N ARG A 167 4.67 -12.94 -5.56
CA ARG A 167 5.80 -12.08 -5.98
C ARG A 167 6.63 -11.60 -4.80
N ARG A 168 5.98 -11.12 -3.73
CA ARG A 168 6.66 -10.68 -2.50
C ARG A 168 7.37 -11.81 -1.77
N GLU A 169 6.78 -13.00 -1.73
CA GLU A 169 7.41 -14.19 -1.14
C GLU A 169 8.69 -14.57 -1.90
N LEU A 170 8.63 -14.63 -3.24
CA LEU A 170 9.80 -14.90 -4.08
C LEU A 170 10.88 -13.82 -3.94
N ALA A 171 10.50 -12.54 -3.93
CA ALA A 171 11.41 -11.41 -3.75
C ALA A 171 12.10 -11.40 -2.37
N ASN A 172 11.52 -12.09 -1.38
CA ASN A 172 12.08 -12.22 -0.03
C ASN A 172 12.74 -13.59 0.22
N ALA A 173 12.70 -14.53 -0.73
CA ALA A 173 13.22 -15.88 -0.53
C ALA A 173 14.72 -15.90 -0.18
N TRP A 174 15.48 -14.93 -0.69
CA TRP A 174 16.90 -14.77 -0.36
C TRP A 174 17.17 -14.60 1.14
N LYS A 175 16.21 -14.09 1.91
CA LYS A 175 16.35 -13.86 3.35
C LYS A 175 16.56 -15.14 4.16
N GLN A 176 16.18 -16.29 3.59
CA GLN A 176 16.35 -17.61 4.21
C GLN A 176 17.68 -18.27 3.83
N ILE A 177 18.47 -17.66 2.95
CA ILE A 177 19.78 -18.18 2.53
C ILE A 177 20.85 -17.53 3.41
N THR A 178 21.34 -18.26 4.41
CA THR A 178 22.31 -17.73 5.39
C THR A 178 23.74 -18.22 5.17
N ASP A 179 23.91 -19.36 4.52
CA ASP A 179 25.19 -20.08 4.50
C ASP A 179 25.97 -19.89 3.19
N ASP A 180 25.36 -19.22 2.21
CA ASP A 180 25.96 -18.95 0.90
C ASP A 180 25.55 -17.55 0.42
N ASP A 181 26.45 -16.59 0.59
CA ASP A 181 26.24 -15.20 0.20
C ASP A 181 26.01 -15.05 -1.32
N ASP A 182 26.69 -15.84 -2.15
CA ASP A 182 26.53 -15.78 -3.61
C ASP A 182 25.15 -16.30 -4.02
N ALA A 183 24.68 -17.40 -3.41
CA ALA A 183 23.33 -17.89 -3.62
C ALA A 183 22.27 -16.88 -3.13
N MET A 184 22.49 -16.24 -1.98
CA MET A 184 21.64 -15.16 -1.46
C MET A 184 21.51 -14.01 -2.47
N LEU A 185 22.63 -13.51 -2.97
CA LEU A 185 22.66 -12.42 -3.94
C LEU A 185 21.94 -12.80 -5.24
N LEU A 186 22.19 -14.00 -5.78
CA LEU A 186 21.56 -14.45 -7.02
C LEU A 186 20.07 -14.74 -6.87
N ALA A 187 19.63 -15.24 -5.71
CA ALA A 187 18.21 -15.45 -5.42
C ALA A 187 17.46 -14.12 -5.34
N TRP A 188 18.04 -13.10 -4.69
CA TRP A 188 17.51 -11.75 -4.70
C TRP A 188 17.39 -11.22 -6.13
N ALA A 189 18.47 -11.33 -6.92
CA ALA A 189 18.53 -10.75 -8.25
C ALA A 189 17.47 -11.32 -9.22
N LYS A 190 17.16 -12.62 -9.11
CA LYS A 190 16.15 -13.29 -9.96
C LYS A 190 14.73 -12.80 -9.71
N HIS A 191 14.46 -12.22 -8.54
CA HIS A 191 13.10 -11.87 -8.11
C HIS A 191 12.97 -10.40 -7.69
N CYS A 192 14.05 -9.61 -7.78
CA CYS A 192 14.02 -8.18 -7.55
C CYS A 192 13.21 -7.50 -8.67
N GLN A 193 12.07 -6.91 -8.29
CA GLN A 193 11.24 -6.08 -9.16
C GLN A 193 10.48 -5.07 -8.29
N PRO A 194 11.16 -4.07 -7.72
CA PRO A 194 10.55 -3.08 -6.83
C PRO A 194 9.64 -2.12 -7.61
N TRP A 195 9.97 -1.89 -8.87
CA TRP A 195 9.25 -1.04 -9.82
C TRP A 195 9.22 -1.72 -11.20
N ASP A 196 8.43 -1.19 -12.13
CA ASP A 196 8.35 -1.68 -13.51
C ASP A 196 9.47 -1.12 -14.42
N ASP A 197 10.40 -0.35 -13.84
CA ASP A 197 11.48 0.33 -14.57
C ASP A 197 12.57 -0.63 -15.09
N TYR A 198 12.75 -1.79 -14.44
CA TYR A 198 13.81 -2.75 -14.73
C TYR A 198 13.31 -4.18 -14.80
N ALA A 199 13.82 -4.94 -15.76
CA ALA A 199 13.54 -6.37 -15.85
C ALA A 199 14.41 -7.15 -14.83
N PRO A 200 13.92 -8.27 -14.26
CA PRO A 200 14.72 -9.12 -13.36
C PRO A 200 16.08 -9.54 -13.92
N SER A 201 16.21 -9.69 -15.25
CA SER A 201 17.48 -10.00 -15.91
C SER A 201 18.56 -8.93 -15.72
N GLU A 202 18.18 -7.67 -15.51
CA GLU A 202 19.13 -6.58 -15.26
C GLU A 202 19.72 -6.68 -13.86
N PHE A 203 18.91 -7.03 -12.86
CA PHE A 203 19.38 -7.33 -11.50
C PHE A 203 20.31 -8.55 -11.47
N VAL A 204 20.03 -9.59 -12.27
CA VAL A 204 20.93 -10.75 -12.41
C VAL A 204 22.27 -10.34 -13.02
N ARG A 205 22.27 -9.50 -14.06
CA ARG A 205 23.51 -8.97 -14.67
C ARG A 205 24.31 -8.15 -13.66
N TYR A 206 23.65 -7.34 -12.86
CA TYR A 206 24.30 -6.57 -11.79
C TYR A 206 24.90 -7.45 -10.71
N ALA A 207 24.18 -8.46 -10.23
CA ALA A 207 24.71 -9.42 -9.26
C ALA A 207 25.97 -10.12 -9.79
N GLU A 208 25.96 -10.56 -11.05
CA GLU A 208 27.13 -11.16 -11.70
C GLU A 208 28.32 -10.19 -11.85
N TRP A 209 28.03 -8.92 -12.15
CA TRP A 209 29.07 -7.87 -12.18
C TRP A 209 29.65 -7.64 -10.78
N LEU A 210 28.80 -7.52 -9.75
CA LEU A 210 29.20 -7.23 -8.37
C LEU A 210 30.15 -8.29 -7.81
N ARG A 211 29.92 -9.56 -8.17
CA ARG A 211 30.79 -10.70 -7.83
C ARG A 211 32.20 -10.59 -8.42
N ARG A 212 32.35 -9.95 -9.57
CA ARG A 212 33.63 -9.80 -10.30
C ARG A 212 34.29 -8.44 -10.07
N ALA A 213 33.53 -7.46 -9.59
CA ALA A 213 33.99 -6.12 -9.27
C ALA A 213 35.06 -6.14 -8.16
N ASP A 214 36.03 -5.24 -8.25
CA ASP A 214 37.01 -5.02 -7.18
C ASP A 214 36.40 -4.21 -6.00
N PRO A 215 37.09 -4.11 -4.85
CA PRO A 215 36.58 -3.39 -3.67
C PRO A 215 36.15 -1.94 -3.92
N ASP A 216 36.82 -1.24 -4.82
CA ASP A 216 36.55 0.17 -5.08
C ASP A 216 35.29 0.34 -5.97
N HIS A 217 35.09 -0.56 -6.93
CA HIS A 217 33.83 -0.67 -7.66
C HIS A 217 32.65 -1.04 -6.75
N ARG A 218 32.86 -1.95 -5.78
CA ARG A 218 31.84 -2.29 -4.79
C ARG A 218 31.53 -1.11 -3.86
N HIS A 219 32.52 -0.29 -3.54
CA HIS A 219 32.30 0.95 -2.80
C HIS A 219 31.39 1.90 -3.59
N LEU A 220 31.69 2.13 -4.87
CA LEU A 220 30.85 2.95 -5.76
C LEU A 220 29.42 2.39 -5.86
N ALA A 221 29.29 1.06 -5.98
CA ALA A 221 28.00 0.40 -6.00
C ALA A 221 27.19 0.64 -4.71
N ALA A 222 27.83 0.59 -3.55
CA ALA A 222 27.19 0.89 -2.27
C ALA A 222 26.83 2.38 -2.11
N LEU A 223 27.63 3.31 -2.66
CA LEU A 223 27.35 4.74 -2.66
C LEU A 223 26.07 5.08 -3.44
N SER A 224 25.88 4.43 -4.59
CA SER A 224 24.76 4.71 -5.49
C SER A 224 23.56 3.78 -5.28
N TRP A 225 23.60 2.88 -4.29
CA TRP A 225 22.55 1.89 -4.12
C TRP A 225 21.19 2.51 -3.78
N ASN A 226 20.16 2.17 -4.56
CA ASN A 226 18.78 2.47 -4.18
C ASN A 226 18.30 1.42 -3.17
N TRP A 227 18.05 1.84 -1.93
CA TRP A 227 17.65 0.97 -0.83
C TRP A 227 16.29 0.30 -1.04
N ASP A 228 15.43 0.86 -1.90
CA ASP A 228 14.16 0.24 -2.30
C ASP A 228 14.36 -1.05 -3.11
N TYR A 229 15.55 -1.26 -3.66
CA TYR A 229 15.88 -2.48 -4.40
C TYR A 229 16.20 -3.66 -3.47
N GLY A 230 16.24 -3.42 -2.16
CA GLY A 230 16.49 -4.43 -1.13
C GLY A 230 17.93 -4.43 -0.62
N LEU A 231 18.17 -5.23 0.42
CA LEU A 231 19.42 -5.20 1.19
C LEU A 231 20.44 -6.26 0.78
N ALA A 232 20.06 -7.26 -0.01
CA ALA A 232 20.95 -8.38 -0.33
C ALA A 232 22.29 -7.95 -0.96
N PRO A 233 22.35 -6.97 -1.88
CA PRO A 233 23.64 -6.49 -2.41
C PRO A 233 24.52 -5.82 -1.36
N LEU A 234 23.94 -5.02 -0.46
CA LEU A 234 24.68 -4.37 0.61
C LEU A 234 25.22 -5.39 1.62
N LEU A 235 24.39 -6.36 2.02
CA LEU A 235 24.80 -7.49 2.86
C LEU A 235 25.92 -8.30 2.21
N TRP A 236 25.79 -8.60 0.92
CA TRP A 236 26.84 -9.32 0.19
C TRP A 236 28.16 -8.54 0.19
N ILE A 237 28.12 -7.22 -0.07
CA ILE A 237 29.31 -6.35 -0.07
C ILE A 237 30.00 -6.35 1.30
N ILE A 238 29.27 -6.15 2.40
CA ILE A 238 29.87 -6.03 3.74
C ILE A 238 30.42 -7.37 4.27
N ARG A 239 30.02 -8.49 3.68
CA ARG A 239 30.52 -9.82 4.05
C ARG A 239 31.83 -10.20 3.37
N ARG A 240 32.25 -9.45 2.34
CA ARG A 240 33.49 -9.71 1.61
C ARG A 240 34.72 -9.43 2.47
N GLU A 241 35.68 -10.34 2.46
CA GLU A 241 36.95 -10.20 3.21
C GLU A 241 37.79 -9.01 2.72
N ASP A 242 37.69 -8.65 1.44
CA ASP A 242 38.36 -7.51 0.82
C ASP A 242 37.53 -6.21 0.91
N CYS A 243 36.41 -6.21 1.63
CA CYS A 243 35.59 -5.01 1.84
C CYS A 243 36.38 -3.95 2.61
N ASP A 244 36.38 -2.72 2.06
CA ASP A 244 36.99 -1.57 2.71
C ASP A 244 36.16 -1.10 3.91
N MET A 245 36.82 -0.75 5.01
CA MET A 245 36.19 -0.19 6.21
C MET A 245 35.28 1.00 5.88
N ALA A 246 35.66 1.87 4.94
CA ALA A 246 34.83 3.00 4.53
C ALA A 246 33.52 2.55 3.86
N THR A 247 33.53 1.45 3.11
CA THR A 247 32.33 0.87 2.50
C THR A 247 31.40 0.32 3.57
N ALA A 248 31.93 -0.42 4.54
CA ALA A 248 31.15 -0.93 5.66
C ALA A 248 30.53 0.19 6.50
N LEU A 249 31.29 1.26 6.78
CA LEU A 249 30.80 2.45 7.49
C LEU A 249 29.73 3.20 6.68
N HIS A 250 29.90 3.33 5.37
CA HIS A 250 28.87 3.93 4.51
C HIS A 250 27.54 3.16 4.60
N VAL A 251 27.59 1.83 4.50
CA VAL A 251 26.37 1.00 4.66
C VAL A 251 25.81 1.10 6.08
N PHE A 252 26.66 1.08 7.10
CA PHE A 252 26.25 1.19 8.50
C PHE A 252 25.49 2.48 8.77
N PHE A 253 26.05 3.64 8.43
CA PHE A 253 25.40 4.93 8.68
C PHE A 253 24.24 5.19 7.70
N GLY A 254 24.32 4.68 6.46
CA GLY A 254 23.22 4.74 5.50
C GLY A 254 21.97 3.97 5.97
N ALA A 255 22.14 2.93 6.80
CA ALA A 255 21.04 2.17 7.38
C ALA A 255 20.32 2.88 8.54
N GLY A 256 20.78 4.06 8.98
CA GLY A 256 20.15 4.85 10.04
C GLY A 256 20.20 4.19 11.42
N PRO A 257 21.41 3.90 11.97
CA PRO A 257 21.58 3.21 13.25
C PRO A 257 20.91 3.95 14.42
N GLU A 258 20.81 5.28 14.34
CA GLU A 258 20.15 6.12 15.34
C GLU A 258 18.66 5.78 15.53
N SER A 259 18.00 5.24 14.51
CA SER A 259 16.60 4.80 14.60
C SER A 259 16.40 3.57 15.51
N TYR A 260 17.50 2.92 15.91
CA TYR A 260 17.51 1.73 16.75
C TYR A 260 18.05 1.97 18.17
N PHE A 261 18.43 3.20 18.53
CA PHE A 261 18.90 3.52 19.89
C PHE A 261 17.88 3.16 20.98
N GLN A 262 16.59 3.34 20.70
CA GLN A 262 15.51 2.99 21.63
C GLN A 262 15.46 1.51 22.03
N PHE A 263 16.13 0.63 21.29
CA PHE A 263 16.16 -0.80 21.59
C PHE A 263 17.44 -1.22 22.33
N GLU A 264 18.44 -0.34 22.47
CA GLU A 264 19.66 -0.61 23.25
C GLU A 264 20.34 -1.95 22.91
N GLY A 265 20.32 -2.35 21.63
CA GLY A 265 20.92 -3.62 21.19
C GLY A 265 20.08 -4.86 21.52
N ASP A 266 18.88 -4.70 22.06
CA ASP A 266 17.90 -5.78 22.25
C ASP A 266 17.13 -6.05 20.95
N ARG A 267 17.51 -7.15 20.29
CA ARG A 267 16.85 -7.64 19.08
C ARG A 267 15.38 -8.01 19.31
N SER A 268 15.02 -8.50 20.51
CA SER A 268 13.65 -8.90 20.83
C SER A 268 12.74 -7.67 20.95
N ALA A 269 13.22 -6.62 21.61
CA ALA A 269 12.52 -5.34 21.68
C ALA A 269 12.32 -4.71 20.28
N ALA A 270 13.31 -4.85 19.38
CA ALA A 270 13.16 -4.43 17.99
C ALA A 270 12.09 -5.27 17.25
N ALA A 271 12.04 -6.59 17.49
CA ALA A 271 11.07 -7.51 16.89
C ALA A 271 9.62 -7.17 17.24
N GLU A 272 9.37 -6.64 18.44
CA GLU A 272 8.03 -6.22 18.87
C GLU A 272 7.51 -4.98 18.12
N LYS A 273 8.41 -4.16 17.57
CA LYS A 273 8.07 -2.87 16.95
C LYS A 273 8.25 -2.83 15.43
N ARG A 274 8.94 -3.82 14.84
CA ARG A 274 9.28 -3.83 13.41
C ARG A 274 8.83 -5.14 12.78
N SER A 275 8.19 -5.03 11.61
CA SER A 275 7.76 -6.20 10.82
C SER A 275 8.91 -6.88 10.08
N ASP A 276 10.03 -6.18 9.85
CA ASP A 276 11.25 -6.70 9.24
C ASP A 276 12.48 -6.24 10.05
N LEU A 277 13.31 -7.19 10.45
CA LEU A 277 14.53 -6.96 11.23
C LEU A 277 15.81 -6.91 10.38
N MET A 278 15.73 -7.12 9.08
CA MET A 278 16.93 -7.23 8.24
C MET A 278 17.86 -6.00 8.33
N THR A 279 17.31 -4.79 8.38
CA THR A 279 18.13 -3.57 8.55
C THR A 279 18.82 -3.56 9.92
N TYR A 280 18.11 -3.93 10.99
CA TYR A 280 18.68 -4.03 12.33
C TYR A 280 19.79 -5.09 12.38
N ASP A 281 19.52 -6.28 11.84
CA ASP A 281 20.46 -7.40 11.80
C ASP A 281 21.71 -7.04 10.99
N MET A 282 21.56 -6.32 9.88
CA MET A 282 22.70 -5.80 9.10
C MET A 282 23.54 -4.79 9.89
N ILE A 283 22.91 -3.85 10.59
CA ILE A 283 23.61 -2.87 11.46
C ILE A 283 24.43 -3.60 12.53
N MET A 284 23.81 -4.57 13.21
CA MET A 284 24.47 -5.34 14.27
C MET A 284 25.57 -6.27 13.72
N GLU A 285 25.39 -6.82 12.52
CA GLU A 285 26.42 -7.60 11.84
C GLU A 285 27.63 -6.73 11.50
N ILE A 286 27.43 -5.55 10.90
CA ILE A 286 28.52 -4.63 10.60
C ILE A 286 29.22 -4.20 11.88
N LYS A 287 28.48 -3.84 12.94
CA LYS A 287 29.04 -3.52 14.25
C LYS A 287 29.96 -4.63 14.76
N GLY A 288 29.46 -5.86 14.82
CA GLY A 288 30.24 -7.00 15.31
C GLY A 288 31.47 -7.31 14.44
N ARG A 289 31.39 -7.10 13.13
CA ARG A 289 32.54 -7.24 12.21
C ARG A 289 33.60 -6.18 12.45
N ILE A 290 33.22 -4.92 12.64
CA ILE A 290 34.15 -3.82 12.97
C ILE A 290 34.87 -4.14 14.29
N GLU A 291 34.13 -4.55 15.32
CA GLU A 291 34.68 -4.84 16.65
C GLU A 291 35.65 -6.03 16.67
N ARG A 292 35.44 -7.00 15.79
CA ARG A 292 36.37 -8.14 15.60
C ARG A 292 37.55 -7.83 14.69
N GLY A 293 37.63 -6.62 14.14
CA GLY A 293 38.67 -6.24 13.17
C GLY A 293 38.56 -6.99 11.84
N PHE A 294 37.34 -7.32 11.39
CA PHE A 294 37.12 -8.05 10.15
C PHE A 294 37.62 -7.28 8.91
N TYR A 295 37.36 -5.97 8.86
CA TYR A 295 37.70 -5.12 7.72
C TYR A 295 39.17 -4.70 7.78
N GLN A 296 40.04 -5.48 7.13
CA GLN A 296 41.49 -5.24 7.09
C GLN A 296 41.88 -4.16 6.07
N ARG A 297 41.04 -3.92 5.06
CA ARG A 297 41.27 -2.90 4.04
C ARG A 297 40.76 -1.53 4.52
N SER A 298 41.60 -0.51 4.41
CA SER A 298 41.29 0.89 4.74
C SER A 298 41.96 1.85 3.75
N ALA A 299 41.72 1.65 2.46
CA ALA A 299 42.27 2.46 1.38
C ALA A 299 41.38 3.65 1.00
N ILE A 300 40.11 3.62 1.38
CA ILE A 300 39.12 4.66 1.06
C ILE A 300 38.88 5.54 2.28
N GLN A 301 38.79 6.86 2.07
CA GLN A 301 38.48 7.80 3.13
C GLN A 301 36.98 7.83 3.45
N PHE A 302 36.64 7.77 4.74
CA PHE A 302 35.27 7.99 5.25
C PHE A 302 35.20 9.24 6.15
N ASP A 303 34.19 10.08 5.96
CA ASP A 303 33.91 11.24 6.82
C ASP A 303 33.01 10.83 7.99
N LEU A 304 33.65 10.43 9.08
CA LEU A 304 32.95 10.04 10.30
C LEU A 304 32.29 11.23 11.00
N SER A 305 32.90 12.42 10.94
CA SER A 305 32.47 13.60 11.69
C SER A 305 31.04 14.01 11.33
N ARG A 306 30.70 14.02 10.04
CA ARG A 306 29.34 14.33 9.58
C ARG A 306 28.29 13.37 10.13
N ASN A 307 28.61 12.09 10.19
CA ASN A 307 27.68 11.05 10.67
C ASN A 307 27.49 11.13 12.19
N LEU A 308 28.57 11.39 12.94
CA LEU A 308 28.48 11.64 14.38
C LEU A 308 27.68 12.91 14.71
N GLU A 309 27.76 13.94 13.87
CA GLU A 309 26.92 15.14 14.01
C GLU A 309 25.43 14.78 13.90
N ILE A 310 25.05 13.97 12.91
CA ILE A 310 23.66 13.50 12.73
C ILE A 310 23.20 12.74 13.98
N ILE A 311 24.00 11.77 14.45
CA ILE A 311 23.70 11.00 15.66
C ILE A 311 23.50 11.90 16.88
N SER A 312 24.34 12.93 17.05
CA SER A 312 24.27 13.82 18.21
C SER A 312 22.92 14.55 18.33
N ARG A 313 22.20 14.76 17.22
CA ARG A 313 20.88 15.41 17.19
C ARG A 313 19.80 14.58 17.90
N TYR A 314 20.01 13.26 18.01
CA TYR A 314 19.10 12.34 18.70
C TYR A 314 19.33 12.29 20.21
N LYS A 315 20.39 12.96 20.71
CA LYS A 315 20.76 13.01 22.14
C LYS A 315 20.78 11.63 22.80
N PRO A 316 21.44 10.61 22.21
CA PRO A 316 21.46 9.28 22.77
C PRO A 316 22.17 9.25 24.12
N THR A 317 21.74 8.33 25.00
CA THR A 317 22.46 8.07 26.24
C THR A 317 23.79 7.36 25.96
N PRO A 318 24.76 7.41 26.88
CA PRO A 318 25.99 6.61 26.74
C PRO A 318 25.73 5.11 26.53
N GLY A 319 24.69 4.56 27.18
CA GLY A 319 24.29 3.16 27.01
C GLY A 319 23.81 2.86 25.58
N GLN A 320 22.99 3.75 25.01
CA GLN A 320 22.50 3.63 23.63
C GLN A 320 23.63 3.71 22.61
N LEU A 321 24.60 4.62 22.82
CA LEU A 321 25.78 4.74 21.97
C LEU A 321 26.61 3.45 21.99
N VAL A 322 26.90 2.90 23.16
CA VAL A 322 27.69 1.66 23.30
C VAL A 322 26.96 0.46 22.70
N ALA A 323 25.63 0.41 22.84
CA ALA A 323 24.84 -0.70 22.35
C ALA A 323 24.79 -0.77 20.82
N VAL A 324 24.78 0.37 20.13
CA VAL A 324 24.53 0.44 18.68
C VAL A 324 25.78 0.83 17.88
N LEU A 325 26.65 1.70 18.39
CA LEU A 325 27.87 2.09 17.67
C LEU A 325 29.01 1.11 17.92
N PRO A 326 29.88 0.85 16.92
CA PRO A 326 31.08 0.05 17.13
C PRO A 326 32.03 0.72 18.14
N ALA A 327 32.58 -0.05 19.08
CA ALA A 327 33.47 0.48 20.10
C ALA A 327 34.80 1.06 19.54
N ASN A 328 35.26 0.56 18.40
CA ASN A 328 36.55 0.86 17.77
C ASN A 328 36.39 1.61 16.43
N LEU A 329 35.43 2.54 16.35
CA LEU A 329 35.28 3.42 15.18
C LEU A 329 36.59 4.18 14.89
N PRO A 330 37.06 4.20 13.62
CA PRO A 330 38.30 4.89 13.26
C PRO A 330 38.15 6.41 13.46
N THR A 331 39.10 7.03 14.16
CA THR A 331 39.05 8.45 14.54
C THR A 331 39.45 9.42 13.41
N SER A 332 40.03 8.92 12.32
CA SER A 332 40.35 9.72 11.13
C SER A 332 40.29 8.87 9.85
N GLY A 333 39.72 9.45 8.79
CA GLY A 333 39.62 8.83 7.48
C GLY A 333 40.97 8.87 6.76
N VAL A 334 41.79 7.84 6.96
CA VAL A 334 43.00 7.60 6.16
C VAL A 334 42.57 6.93 4.86
N GLY A 335 42.99 7.45 3.71
CA GLY A 335 42.68 6.86 2.42
C GLY A 335 42.49 7.87 1.30
N ARG A 336 42.28 7.37 0.08
CA ARG A 336 41.89 8.20 -1.07
C ARG A 336 40.40 8.51 -0.99
N ARG A 337 40.03 9.73 -1.34
CA ARG A 337 38.62 10.10 -1.52
C ARG A 337 38.13 9.51 -2.83
N ILE A 338 37.12 8.64 -2.76
CA ILE A 338 36.34 8.22 -3.93
C ILE A 338 35.05 9.01 -3.86
N ALA A 339 34.97 10.07 -4.67
CA ALA A 339 33.78 10.90 -4.74
C ALA A 339 32.85 10.38 -5.84
N HIS A 340 31.58 10.74 -5.73
CA HIS A 340 30.52 10.56 -6.71
C HIS A 340 30.73 11.44 -7.95
N GLU A 341 31.96 11.54 -8.49
CA GLU A 341 32.17 12.23 -9.75
C GLU A 341 31.27 11.55 -10.78
N ASN A 342 30.24 12.27 -11.24
CA ASN A 342 29.24 11.88 -12.25
C ASN A 342 29.85 11.59 -13.64
N ARG A 343 31.14 11.26 -13.68
CA ARG A 343 31.86 10.68 -14.80
C ARG A 343 32.33 9.33 -14.33
N PHE A 344 31.51 8.31 -14.54
CA PHE A 344 31.94 6.90 -14.50
C PHE A 344 33.16 6.78 -15.41
N GLY A 345 34.38 6.91 -14.88
CA GLY A 345 35.63 7.14 -15.61
C GLY A 345 36.06 5.97 -16.49
N GLY A 346 35.24 5.61 -17.48
CA GLY A 346 35.34 4.36 -18.24
C GLY A 346 34.91 3.12 -17.46
N LEU A 347 34.28 3.26 -16.28
CA LEU A 347 33.85 2.13 -15.45
C LEU A 347 32.45 1.69 -15.84
N ASP A 348 32.37 0.57 -16.56
CA ASP A 348 31.15 -0.05 -17.08
C ASP A 348 30.38 -0.75 -15.94
N ILE A 349 29.85 0.04 -15.00
CA ILE A 349 28.84 -0.43 -14.05
C ILE A 349 27.55 -0.61 -14.86
N PRO A 350 26.86 -1.77 -14.82
CA PRO A 350 25.58 -1.94 -15.49
C PRO A 350 24.67 -0.76 -15.13
N ALA A 351 24.42 0.11 -16.10
CA ALA A 351 23.83 1.41 -15.87
C ALA A 351 22.36 1.26 -15.46
N PHE A 352 22.09 1.15 -14.17
CA PHE A 352 20.75 1.34 -13.62
C PHE A 352 20.36 2.82 -13.59
N ARG A 353 20.64 3.59 -14.66
CA ARG A 353 20.28 5.01 -14.84
C ARG A 353 19.90 5.73 -13.55
N ILE A 354 20.85 5.81 -12.61
CA ILE A 354 20.61 6.34 -11.27
C ILE A 354 20.66 7.85 -11.45
N ASN A 355 19.50 8.46 -11.68
CA ASN A 355 19.32 9.90 -11.79
C ASN A 355 19.38 10.57 -10.42
#